data_AF-A0A939ZQF5-F1
#
_entry.id   AF-A0A939ZQF5-F1
#
_cell.length_a   1.000
_cell.length_b   1.000
_cell.length_c   1.000
_cell.angle_alpha   90.00
_cell.angle_beta   90.00
_cell.angle_gamma   90.00
#
_symmetry.space_group_name_H-M   'P 1'
#
loop_
_entity.id
_entity.type
_entity.pdbx_description
1 polymer ?
#
loop_
_entity_poly.entity_id
_entity_poly.type
_entity_poly.pdbx_seq_one_letter_code
_entity_poly.pdbx_strand_id
1 'polypeptide(L)'
;MDEKSFALLERIYDLLGYDKFKILDRDDFGPDLCQGLEDKINALSTEGYLVVKYAVGGEYCLGLTAAGTGIVKSVRSERARREAAREEAAKAAQLEAQARLQRELDEQSKNKNHRHPALLPEEQSSPAQRSASVVEGPRKHPNPKRHPEENLPPRHPEPVAPQGQQGEGSQGPHLAPSEALPPLPPKHPFGFWLVTYLVATLGAMTGGGILVLILWLTHVIG
;
A
#
# COMPACT_ATOMS: atom_id res chain seq x y z
N MET A 1 11.07 -8.71 4.63
CA MET A 1 11.46 -8.10 3.36
C MET A 1 11.67 -6.60 3.55
N ASP A 2 12.87 -6.11 3.27
CA ASP A 2 13.19 -4.69 3.24
C ASP A 2 12.68 -4.00 1.96
N GLU A 3 12.60 -2.66 1.99
CA GLU A 3 12.07 -1.86 0.87
C GLU A 3 12.87 -2.05 -0.43
N LYS A 4 14.19 -2.24 -0.35
CA LYS A 4 15.04 -2.44 -1.53
C LYS A 4 14.84 -3.82 -2.15
N SER A 5 14.67 -4.85 -1.33
CA SER A 5 14.33 -6.21 -1.80
C SER A 5 12.93 -6.24 -2.43
N PHE A 6 11.96 -5.51 -1.87
CA PHE A 6 10.65 -5.38 -2.49
C PHE A 6 10.73 -4.63 -3.83
N ALA A 7 11.47 -3.52 -3.90
CA ALA A 7 11.68 -2.78 -5.15
C ALA A 7 12.35 -3.65 -6.23
N LEU A 8 13.32 -4.48 -5.85
CA LEU A 8 13.90 -5.48 -6.73
C LEU A 8 12.87 -6.49 -7.23
N LEU A 9 12.01 -7.00 -6.34
CA LEU A 9 10.95 -7.94 -6.69
C LEU A 9 9.93 -7.32 -7.66
N GLU A 10 9.53 -6.06 -7.44
CA GLU A 10 8.68 -5.31 -8.38
C GLU A 10 9.36 -5.12 -9.74
N ARG A 11 10.65 -4.79 -9.76
CA ARG A 11 11.41 -4.63 -11.01
C ARG A 11 11.49 -5.94 -11.78
N ILE A 12 11.75 -7.06 -11.10
CA ILE A 12 11.75 -8.41 -11.71
C ILE A 12 10.37 -8.74 -12.26
N TYR A 13 9.29 -8.42 -11.53
CA TYR A 13 7.91 -8.61 -12.00
C TYR A 13 7.64 -7.85 -13.31
N ASP A 14 8.07 -6.60 -13.41
CA ASP A 14 7.89 -5.81 -14.62
C ASP A 14 8.74 -6.31 -15.79
N LEU A 15 9.97 -6.75 -15.53
CA LEU A 15 10.89 -7.26 -16.56
C LEU A 15 10.46 -8.63 -17.12
N LEU A 16 9.88 -9.48 -16.28
CA LEU A 16 9.34 -10.80 -16.66
C LEU A 16 8.05 -10.66 -17.47
N GLY A 17 7.17 -9.71 -17.12
CA GLY A 17 5.87 -9.56 -17.77
C GLY A 17 5.00 -10.81 -17.63
N TYR A 18 4.69 -11.47 -18.76
CA TYR A 18 3.92 -12.71 -18.79
C TYR A 18 4.79 -13.98 -18.85
N ASP A 19 6.09 -13.82 -19.04
CA ASP A 19 7.02 -14.94 -19.15
C ASP A 19 7.31 -15.53 -17.77
N LYS A 20 7.42 -16.86 -17.70
CA LYS A 20 7.70 -17.55 -16.43
C LYS A 20 9.16 -17.37 -15.98
N PHE A 21 10.07 -17.24 -16.94
CA PHE A 21 11.51 -17.07 -16.71
C PHE A 21 12.09 -16.17 -17.78
N LYS A 22 13.07 -15.35 -17.41
CA LYS A 22 13.81 -14.50 -18.34
C LYS A 22 15.27 -14.36 -17.88
N ILE A 23 16.16 -14.23 -18.86
CA ILE A 23 17.56 -13.91 -18.61
C ILE A 23 17.63 -12.39 -18.49
N LEU A 24 18.15 -11.93 -17.36
CA LEU A 24 18.29 -10.53 -17.02
C LEU A 24 19.74 -10.25 -16.69
N ASP A 25 20.26 -9.18 -17.26
CA ASP A 25 21.60 -8.71 -16.98
C ASP A 25 21.57 -7.73 -15.81
N ARG A 26 22.73 -7.52 -15.19
CA ARG A 26 22.87 -6.57 -14.09
C ARG A 26 22.37 -5.17 -14.45
N ASP A 27 22.51 -4.77 -15.72
CA ASP A 27 22.09 -3.46 -16.21
C ASP A 27 20.57 -3.29 -16.29
N ASP A 28 19.79 -4.38 -16.39
CA ASP A 28 18.32 -4.33 -16.46
C ASP A 28 17.67 -3.83 -15.16
N PHE A 29 18.36 -4.04 -14.02
CA PHE A 29 17.88 -3.67 -12.69
C PHE A 29 18.08 -2.19 -12.35
N GLY A 30 18.97 -1.50 -13.08
CA GLY A 30 19.33 -0.11 -12.80
C GLY A 30 20.28 0.06 -11.60
N PRO A 31 20.94 1.23 -11.50
CA PRO A 31 22.08 1.43 -10.60
C PRO A 31 21.73 1.29 -9.11
N ASP A 32 20.53 1.69 -8.71
CA ASP A 32 20.10 1.71 -7.31
C ASP A 32 19.87 0.30 -6.74
N LEU A 33 19.55 -0.66 -7.61
CA LEU A 33 19.29 -2.06 -7.22
C LEU A 33 20.54 -2.94 -7.33
N CYS A 34 21.55 -2.51 -8.09
CA CYS A 34 22.81 -3.24 -8.32
C CYS A 34 23.68 -3.43 -7.06
N GLN A 35 23.51 -2.59 -6.03
CA GLN A 35 24.24 -2.74 -4.77
C GLN A 35 23.69 -3.93 -3.97
N GLY A 36 24.53 -4.94 -3.73
CA GLY A 36 24.13 -6.18 -3.05
C GLY A 36 23.07 -6.97 -3.81
N LEU A 37 23.06 -6.90 -5.14
CA LEU A 37 22.06 -7.56 -5.99
C LEU A 37 22.01 -9.07 -5.74
N GLU A 38 23.18 -9.71 -5.69
CA GLU A 38 23.31 -11.16 -5.44
C GLU A 38 22.73 -11.57 -4.08
N ASP A 39 23.08 -10.84 -3.02
CA ASP A 39 22.57 -11.10 -1.68
C ASP A 39 21.04 -10.99 -1.63
N LYS A 40 20.48 -9.98 -2.30
CA LYS A 40 19.02 -9.79 -2.38
C LYS A 40 18.33 -10.87 -3.21
N ILE A 41 18.90 -11.25 -4.35
CA ILE A 41 18.37 -12.35 -5.17
C ILE A 41 18.39 -13.65 -4.37
N ASN A 42 19.48 -13.94 -3.67
CA ASN A 42 19.62 -15.13 -2.82
C ASN A 42 18.63 -15.09 -1.65
N ALA A 43 18.44 -13.94 -1.00
CA ALA A 43 17.47 -13.77 0.07
C ALA A 43 16.04 -13.99 -0.43
N LEU A 44 15.64 -13.35 -1.53
CA LEU A 44 14.31 -13.51 -2.13
C LEU A 44 14.05 -14.93 -2.65
N SER A 45 15.09 -15.61 -3.14
CA SER A 45 15.00 -17.03 -3.52
C SER A 45 14.83 -17.92 -2.30
N THR A 46 15.57 -17.66 -1.22
CA THR A 46 15.49 -18.40 0.06
C THR A 46 14.13 -18.21 0.72
N GLU A 47 13.56 -17.01 0.64
CA GLU A 47 12.20 -16.70 1.12
C GLU A 47 11.09 -17.28 0.21
N GLY A 48 11.45 -17.88 -0.93
CA GLY A 48 10.51 -18.54 -1.83
C GLY A 48 9.71 -17.60 -2.73
N TYR A 49 10.16 -16.36 -2.91
CA TYR A 49 9.53 -15.39 -3.81
C TYR A 49 10.07 -15.46 -5.23
N LEU A 50 11.32 -15.89 -5.38
CA LEU A 50 12.00 -16.07 -6.66
C LEU A 50 12.45 -17.51 -6.87
N VAL A 51 12.61 -17.87 -8.14
CA VAL A 51 13.30 -19.08 -8.59
C VAL A 51 14.50 -18.63 -9.42
N VAL A 52 15.70 -19.01 -8.99
CA VAL A 52 16.95 -18.78 -9.74
C VAL A 52 17.30 -20.08 -10.46
N LYS A 53 17.32 -20.07 -11.79
CA LYS A 53 17.75 -21.24 -12.58
C LYS A 53 19.27 -21.31 -12.74
N TYR A 54 19.89 -20.16 -12.99
CA TYR A 54 21.33 -20.01 -13.00
C TYR A 54 21.70 -18.53 -12.81
N ALA A 55 22.93 -18.32 -12.36
CA ALA A 55 23.58 -17.02 -12.24
C ALA A 55 25.03 -17.18 -12.71
N VAL A 56 25.38 -16.62 -13.87
CA VAL A 56 26.71 -16.77 -14.49
C VAL A 56 27.13 -15.44 -15.09
N GLY A 57 28.34 -14.97 -14.76
CA GLY A 57 28.93 -13.79 -15.42
C GLY A 57 28.15 -12.48 -15.24
N GLY A 58 27.26 -12.39 -14.24
CA GLY A 58 26.38 -11.22 -14.06
C GLY A 58 25.04 -11.31 -14.81
N GLU A 59 24.80 -12.41 -15.52
CA GLU A 59 23.50 -12.75 -16.10
C GLU A 59 22.73 -13.66 -15.12
N TYR A 60 21.44 -13.39 -14.93
CA TYR A 60 20.57 -14.13 -14.04
C TYR A 60 19.36 -14.67 -14.80
N CYS A 61 19.14 -15.98 -14.77
CA CYS A 61 17.88 -16.57 -15.24
C CYS A 61 16.90 -16.68 -14.07
N LEU A 62 16.02 -15.69 -13.98
CA LEU A 62 15.10 -15.51 -12.85
C LEU A 62 13.67 -15.83 -13.28
N GLY A 63 12.88 -16.34 -12.35
CA GLY A 63 11.43 -16.46 -12.46
C GLY A 63 10.76 -16.13 -11.14
N LEU A 64 9.52 -15.66 -11.18
CA LEU A 64 8.73 -15.41 -9.98
C LEU A 64 7.93 -16.64 -9.58
N THR A 65 7.86 -16.90 -8.27
CA THR A 65 6.91 -17.87 -7.75
C THR A 65 5.49 -17.28 -7.73
N ALA A 66 4.49 -18.13 -7.48
CA ALA A 66 3.13 -17.68 -7.23
C ALA A 66 3.06 -16.76 -6.00
N ALA A 67 3.86 -17.03 -4.97
CA ALA A 67 3.96 -16.20 -3.78
C ALA A 67 4.57 -14.82 -4.10
N GLY A 68 5.69 -14.78 -4.83
CA GLY A 68 6.32 -13.53 -5.24
C GLY A 68 5.39 -12.67 -6.09
N THR A 69 4.72 -13.28 -7.07
CA THR A 69 3.70 -12.63 -7.90
C THR A 69 2.53 -12.09 -7.07
N GLY A 70 2.04 -12.90 -6.12
CA GLY A 70 0.91 -12.53 -5.27
C GLY A 70 1.20 -11.30 -4.40
N ILE A 71 2.39 -11.24 -3.81
CA ILE A 71 2.81 -10.11 -2.98
C ILE A 71 2.91 -8.83 -3.82
N VAL A 72 3.56 -8.86 -4.98
CA VAL A 72 3.69 -7.67 -5.85
C VAL A 72 2.30 -7.16 -6.26
N LYS A 73 1.40 -8.05 -6.71
CA LYS A 73 0.03 -7.67 -7.08
C LYS A 73 -0.76 -7.09 -5.92
N SER A 74 -0.66 -7.69 -4.73
CA SER A 74 -1.35 -7.23 -3.53
C SER A 74 -0.92 -5.81 -3.16
N VAL A 75 0.40 -5.57 -3.07
CA VAL A 75 0.94 -4.25 -2.71
C VAL A 75 0.59 -3.19 -3.76
N ARG A 76 0.68 -3.53 -5.05
CA ARG A 76 0.26 -2.61 -6.13
C ARG A 76 -1.23 -2.25 -6.04
N SER A 77 -2.08 -3.24 -5.78
CA SER A 77 -3.52 -2.99 -5.63
C SER A 77 -3.82 -2.10 -4.43
N GLU A 78 -3.10 -2.29 -3.32
CA GLU A 78 -3.24 -1.47 -2.12
C GLU A 78 -2.74 -0.03 -2.35
N ARG A 79 -1.59 0.15 -3.03
CA ARG A 79 -1.09 1.47 -3.43
C ARG A 79 -2.10 2.19 -4.31
N ALA A 80 -2.65 1.51 -5.32
CA ALA A 80 -3.65 2.07 -6.22
C ALA A 80 -4.95 2.47 -5.47
N ARG A 81 -5.40 1.67 -4.50
CA ARG A 81 -6.55 2.02 -3.65
C ARG A 81 -6.29 3.26 -2.80
N ARG A 82 -5.11 3.36 -2.21
CA ARG A 82 -4.72 4.54 -1.41
C ARG A 82 -4.63 5.80 -2.25
N GLU A 83 -4.10 5.68 -3.47
CA GLU A 83 -4.01 6.78 -4.41
C GLU A 83 -5.40 7.25 -4.86
N ALA A 84 -6.28 6.33 -5.25
CA ALA A 84 -7.67 6.64 -5.59
C ALA A 84 -8.42 7.31 -4.42
N ALA A 85 -8.24 6.80 -3.19
CA ALA A 85 -8.85 7.41 -2.00
C ALA A 85 -8.32 8.82 -1.73
N ARG A 86 -7.03 9.08 -1.97
CA ARG A 86 -6.45 10.42 -1.85
C ARG A 86 -6.97 11.37 -2.92
N GLU A 87 -7.14 10.89 -4.15
CA GLU A 87 -7.70 11.69 -5.24
C GLU A 87 -9.16 12.05 -4.96
N GLU A 88 -9.95 11.10 -4.47
CA GLU A 88 -11.35 11.35 -4.07
C GLU A 88 -11.44 12.34 -2.91
N ALA A 89 -10.60 12.19 -1.88
CA ALA A 89 -10.52 13.14 -0.77
C ALA A 89 -10.10 14.55 -1.23
N ALA A 90 -9.15 14.64 -2.17
CA ALA A 90 -8.73 15.91 -2.74
C ALA A 90 -9.87 16.58 -3.54
N LYS A 91 -10.62 15.82 -4.33
CA LYS A 91 -11.79 16.32 -5.06
C LYS A 91 -12.90 16.79 -4.12
N ALA A 92 -13.19 16.03 -3.07
CA ALA A 92 -14.15 16.43 -2.05
C ALA A 92 -13.75 17.73 -1.34
N ALA A 93 -12.48 17.87 -0.97
CA ALA A 93 -11.97 19.09 -0.35
C ALA A 93 -12.03 20.31 -1.30
N GLN A 94 -11.75 20.11 -2.59
CA GLN A 94 -11.90 21.16 -3.60
C GLN A 94 -13.36 21.62 -3.74
N LEU A 95 -14.30 20.67 -3.77
CA LEU A 95 -15.72 20.99 -3.87
C LEU A 95 -16.24 21.70 -2.62
N GLU A 96 -15.78 21.31 -1.43
CA GLU A 96 -16.10 22.02 -0.19
C GLU A 96 -15.53 23.44 -0.18
N ALA A 97 -14.28 23.62 -0.62
CA ALA A 97 -13.66 24.95 -0.74
C ALA A 97 -14.44 25.85 -1.71
N GLN A 98 -14.88 25.30 -2.85
CA GLN A 98 -15.71 26.02 -3.82
C GLN A 98 -17.07 26.42 -3.21
N ALA A 99 -17.71 25.51 -2.47
CA ALA A 99 -18.97 25.80 -1.80
C ALA A 99 -18.84 26.90 -0.72
N ARG A 100 -17.71 26.94 0.00
CA ARG A 100 -17.43 28.01 0.97
C ARG A 100 -17.28 29.37 0.30
N LEU A 101 -16.50 29.45 -0.78
CA LEU A 101 -16.33 30.69 -1.55
C LEU A 101 -17.67 31.20 -2.10
N GLN A 102 -18.53 30.30 -2.58
CA GLN A 102 -19.87 30.70 -3.05
C GLN A 102 -20.72 31.31 -1.94
N ARG A 103 -20.71 30.71 -0.73
CA ARG A 103 -21.44 31.26 0.43
C ARG A 103 -20.93 32.63 0.83
N GLU A 104 -19.61 32.84 0.83
CA GLU A 104 -19.01 34.13 1.14
C GLU A 104 -19.40 35.22 0.12
N LEU A 105 -19.43 34.87 -1.17
CA LEU A 105 -19.90 35.79 -2.23
C LEU A 105 -21.37 36.16 -2.06
N ASP A 106 -22.22 35.17 -1.75
CA ASP A 106 -23.65 35.40 -1.53
C ASP A 106 -23.87 36.28 -0.28
N GLU A 107 -23.12 36.06 0.80
CA GLU A 107 -23.16 36.91 2.01
C GLU A 107 -22.67 38.33 1.74
N GLN A 108 -21.59 38.52 0.99
CA GLN A 108 -21.13 39.85 0.59
C GLN A 108 -22.16 40.59 -0.27
N SER A 109 -22.84 39.87 -1.17
CA SER A 109 -23.89 40.47 -2.03
C SER A 109 -25.07 40.97 -1.19
N LYS A 110 -25.52 40.20 -0.20
CA LYS A 110 -26.58 40.58 0.74
C LYS A 110 -26.21 41.82 1.54
N ASN A 111 -24.98 41.89 2.03
CA ASN A 111 -24.52 43.01 2.85
C ASN A 111 -24.37 44.32 2.06
N LYS A 112 -24.01 44.26 0.77
CA LYS A 112 -23.99 45.45 -0.11
C LYS A 112 -25.38 46.06 -0.32
N ASN A 113 -26.44 45.25 -0.41
CA ASN A 113 -27.81 45.75 -0.54
C ASN A 113 -28.35 46.46 0.71
N HIS A 114 -27.71 46.33 1.88
CA HIS A 114 -28.11 47.03 3.11
C HIS A 114 -27.31 48.33 3.36
N ARG A 115 -26.31 48.65 2.52
CA ARG A 115 -25.58 49.92 2.55
C ARG A 115 -26.01 50.83 1.40
N HIS A 116 -27.28 51.21 1.37
CA HIS A 116 -27.73 52.45 0.73
C HIS A 116 -28.36 53.34 1.81
N PRO A 117 -27.59 54.15 2.54
CA PRO A 117 -28.17 55.31 3.19
C PRO A 117 -28.57 56.28 2.08
N ALA A 118 -29.84 56.67 2.07
CA ALA A 118 -30.34 57.79 1.29
C ALA A 118 -29.52 59.03 1.63
N LEU A 119 -28.55 59.39 0.79
CA LEU A 119 -28.00 60.73 0.76
C LEU A 119 -28.51 61.37 -0.53
N LEU A 120 -29.54 62.18 -0.34
CA LEU A 120 -30.00 63.18 -1.29
C LEU A 120 -28.78 64.00 -1.74
N PRO A 121 -28.55 64.18 -3.06
CA PRO A 121 -27.58 65.16 -3.52
C PRO A 121 -28.15 66.56 -3.28
N GLU A 122 -27.65 67.27 -2.28
CA GLU A 122 -27.77 68.73 -2.27
C GLU A 122 -26.90 69.27 -3.43
N GLU A 123 -27.57 69.96 -4.36
CA GLU A 123 -26.94 70.86 -5.30
C GLU A 123 -26.10 71.90 -4.54
N GLN A 124 -24.77 71.85 -4.69
CA GLN A 124 -23.95 73.05 -4.55
C GLN A 124 -22.95 73.14 -5.69
N SER A 125 -23.23 74.11 -6.55
CA SER A 125 -22.38 74.77 -7.52
C SER A 125 -20.97 75.04 -7.01
N SER A 126 -19.92 74.73 -7.77
CA SER A 126 -19.16 75.73 -8.55
C SER A 126 -17.83 75.15 -9.08
N PRO A 127 -17.31 75.68 -10.21
CA PRO A 127 -16.05 75.27 -10.80
C PRO A 127 -14.89 76.20 -10.36
N ALA A 128 -13.74 75.65 -10.00
CA ALA A 128 -12.46 76.35 -10.16
C ALA A 128 -11.26 75.39 -10.04
N GLN A 129 -10.53 75.34 -11.15
CA GLN A 129 -9.10 75.03 -11.30
C GLN A 129 -8.26 75.12 -10.01
N ARG A 130 -7.36 74.14 -9.82
CA ARG A 130 -5.95 74.43 -9.53
C ARG A 130 -5.05 73.21 -9.73
N SER A 131 -4.06 73.43 -10.58
CA SER A 131 -2.89 72.59 -10.83
C SER A 131 -1.98 72.49 -9.59
N ALA A 132 -1.47 71.29 -9.31
CA ALA A 132 -0.17 70.97 -8.68
C ALA A 132 -0.07 69.44 -8.70
N SER A 133 0.81 68.81 -9.49
CA SER A 133 2.26 68.67 -9.29
C SER A 133 2.62 68.18 -7.87
N VAL A 134 3.58 67.25 -7.82
CA VAL A 134 4.49 66.93 -6.68
C VAL A 134 4.32 65.54 -6.04
N VAL A 135 5.28 64.69 -6.44
CA VAL A 135 6.10 63.78 -5.61
C VAL A 135 5.60 62.35 -5.35
N GLU A 136 6.18 61.49 -6.19
CA GLU A 136 6.58 60.12 -5.94
C GLU A 136 7.30 59.96 -4.59
N GLY A 137 6.72 59.17 -3.69
CA GLY A 137 7.30 58.79 -2.40
C GLY A 137 7.24 57.28 -2.19
N PRO A 138 8.30 56.64 -1.67
CA PRO A 138 8.45 55.18 -1.65
C PRO A 138 7.53 54.52 -0.63
N ARG A 139 6.74 53.54 -1.08
CA ARG A 139 5.89 52.70 -0.24
C ARG A 139 6.77 51.80 0.65
N LYS A 140 6.91 52.18 1.93
CA LYS A 140 7.34 51.25 2.98
C LYS A 140 6.24 50.22 3.22
N HIS A 141 6.54 48.97 2.87
CA HIS A 141 5.77 47.79 3.26
C HIS A 141 5.69 47.67 4.79
N PRO A 142 4.50 47.52 5.40
CA PRO A 142 4.40 46.99 6.75
C PRO A 142 4.59 45.47 6.70
N ASN A 143 5.63 45.02 7.41
CA ASN A 143 5.92 43.62 7.70
C ASN A 143 4.88 43.08 8.71
N PRO A 144 4.06 42.07 8.38
CA PRO A 144 3.26 41.39 9.39
C PRO A 144 4.08 40.24 10.00
N LYS A 145 4.71 40.50 11.15
CA LYS A 145 5.04 39.44 12.11
C LYS A 145 3.72 38.79 12.55
N ARG A 146 3.33 37.69 11.92
CA ARG A 146 2.37 36.74 12.51
C ARG A 146 3.16 35.58 13.10
N HIS A 147 3.00 35.44 14.42
CA HIS A 147 3.31 34.26 15.19
C HIS A 147 2.72 33.00 14.53
N PRO A 148 3.44 31.87 14.52
CA PRO A 148 2.80 30.57 14.60
C PRO A 148 2.51 30.28 16.09
N GLU A 149 1.24 30.37 16.47
CA GLU A 149 0.74 29.62 17.62
C GLU A 149 0.85 28.13 17.28
N GLU A 150 1.63 27.43 18.08
CA GLU A 150 1.75 25.97 18.14
C GLU A 150 0.42 25.40 18.65
N ASN A 151 -0.54 25.19 17.75
CA ASN A 151 -1.72 24.37 18.03
C ASN A 151 -1.31 22.89 17.96
N LEU A 152 -0.89 22.37 19.11
CA LEU A 152 -0.69 20.94 19.34
C LEU A 152 -2.03 20.19 19.15
N PRO A 153 -2.05 19.06 18.43
CA PRO A 153 -3.25 18.24 18.35
C PRO A 153 -3.58 17.58 19.70
N PRO A 154 -4.86 17.32 19.98
CA PRO A 154 -5.30 16.71 21.23
C PRO A 154 -4.72 15.30 21.40
N ARG A 155 -4.26 15.02 22.63
CA ARG A 155 -3.81 13.70 23.09
C ARG A 155 -4.90 12.65 22.84
N HIS A 156 -4.52 11.59 22.13
CA HIS A 156 -5.29 10.34 22.08
C HIS A 156 -5.49 9.78 23.50
N PRO A 157 -6.68 9.27 23.85
CA PRO A 157 -6.88 8.52 25.08
C PRO A 157 -6.17 7.17 25.02
N GLU A 158 -5.55 6.79 26.14
CA GLU A 158 -4.88 5.50 26.37
C GLU A 158 -5.83 4.31 26.14
N PRO A 159 -5.34 3.17 25.63
CA PRO A 159 -6.09 1.93 25.64
C PRO A 159 -6.22 1.39 27.07
N VAL A 160 -7.47 1.31 27.54
CA VAL A 160 -7.86 0.61 28.76
C VAL A 160 -7.47 -0.86 28.63
N ALA A 161 -6.58 -1.32 29.51
CA ALA A 161 -6.28 -2.73 29.68
C ALA A 161 -7.52 -3.45 30.26
N PRO A 162 -7.98 -4.58 29.69
CA PRO A 162 -9.00 -5.39 30.33
C PRO A 162 -8.38 -6.14 31.52
N GLN A 163 -8.66 -5.66 32.73
CA GLN A 163 -8.54 -6.43 33.96
C GLN A 163 -9.67 -7.47 34.04
N GLY A 164 -9.24 -8.71 34.25
CA GLY A 164 -9.88 -9.85 34.93
C GLY A 164 -11.39 -9.89 35.09
N GLN A 165 -11.97 -11.03 34.68
CA GLN A 165 -12.97 -11.69 35.51
C GLN A 165 -12.72 -13.20 35.57
N GLN A 166 -12.09 -13.55 36.69
CA GLN A 166 -12.12 -14.85 37.33
C GLN A 166 -13.51 -15.01 37.95
N GLY A 167 -14.23 -16.06 37.58
CA GLY A 167 -15.53 -16.41 38.12
C GLY A 167 -15.62 -17.91 38.28
N GLU A 168 -15.39 -18.38 39.50
CA GLU A 168 -15.61 -19.76 39.94
C GLU A 168 -17.10 -20.14 39.89
N GLY A 169 -17.35 -21.42 39.57
CA GLY A 169 -18.26 -22.25 40.35
C GLY A 169 -19.75 -22.23 40.01
N SER A 170 -20.22 -23.25 39.28
CA SER A 170 -21.45 -23.94 39.68
C SER A 170 -21.52 -25.37 39.15
N GLN A 171 -21.87 -26.26 40.05
CA GLN A 171 -21.91 -27.72 39.93
C GLN A 171 -23.20 -28.20 39.28
N GLY A 172 -23.09 -29.21 38.40
CA GLY A 172 -24.10 -30.28 38.14
C GLY A 172 -25.38 -29.88 37.38
N PRO A 173 -26.07 -30.84 36.69
CA PRO A 173 -26.06 -32.28 36.95
C PRO A 173 -25.61 -33.16 35.77
N HIS A 174 -25.22 -34.35 36.18
CA HIS A 174 -24.79 -35.53 35.44
C HIS A 174 -25.87 -36.07 34.49
N LEU A 175 -25.62 -36.06 33.17
CA LEU A 175 -26.41 -36.77 32.17
C LEU A 175 -25.52 -37.40 31.07
N ALA A 176 -25.63 -38.73 30.99
CA ALA A 176 -25.32 -39.67 29.91
C ALA A 176 -23.85 -39.90 29.44
N PRO A 177 -23.44 -41.18 29.29
CA PRO A 177 -22.13 -41.55 28.73
C PRO A 177 -22.06 -41.20 27.24
N SER A 178 -20.94 -40.60 26.83
CA SER A 178 -20.61 -40.26 25.45
C SER A 178 -20.75 -41.47 24.52
N GLU A 179 -21.78 -41.44 23.68
CA GLU A 179 -21.74 -42.14 22.41
C GLU A 179 -20.62 -41.51 21.56
N ALA A 180 -19.73 -42.38 21.09
CA ALA A 180 -18.59 -42.02 20.27
C ALA A 180 -19.04 -41.23 19.04
N LEU A 181 -18.57 -39.99 18.93
CA LEU A 181 -18.61 -39.25 17.68
C LEU A 181 -17.93 -40.10 16.60
N PRO A 182 -18.51 -40.24 15.39
CA PRO A 182 -17.85 -40.92 14.29
C PRO A 182 -16.51 -40.24 14.03
N PRO A 183 -15.42 -41.00 13.77
CA PRO A 183 -14.13 -40.40 13.46
C PRO A 183 -14.30 -39.45 12.27
N LEU A 184 -13.90 -38.19 12.47
CA LEU A 184 -13.75 -37.24 11.39
C LEU A 184 -12.97 -37.92 10.24
N PRO A 185 -13.42 -37.80 8.98
CA PRO A 185 -12.67 -38.35 7.86
C PRO A 185 -11.25 -37.78 7.90
N PRO A 186 -10.21 -38.60 7.65
CA PRO A 186 -8.83 -38.12 7.66
C PRO A 186 -8.74 -36.91 6.74
N LYS A 187 -8.27 -35.78 7.27
CA LYS A 187 -7.94 -34.58 6.50
C LYS A 187 -7.21 -35.05 5.24
N HIS A 188 -7.81 -34.75 4.10
CA HIS A 188 -7.42 -35.24 2.79
C HIS A 188 -5.90 -35.29 2.60
N PRO A 189 -5.37 -36.35 1.94
CA PRO A 189 -3.95 -36.54 1.72
C PRO A 189 -3.49 -35.64 0.56
N PHE A 190 -3.68 -34.33 0.68
CA PHE A 190 -3.21 -33.35 -0.30
C PHE A 190 -1.68 -33.44 -0.46
N GLY A 191 -0.96 -33.79 0.61
CA GLY A 191 0.46 -34.08 0.56
C GLY A 191 0.81 -35.33 -0.26
N PHE A 192 0.03 -36.41 -0.14
CA PHE A 192 0.33 -37.67 -0.84
C PHE A 192 0.09 -37.56 -2.35
N TRP A 193 -1.00 -36.90 -2.76
CA TRP A 193 -1.30 -36.66 -4.18
C TRP A 193 -0.30 -35.73 -4.86
N LEU A 194 0.21 -34.72 -4.14
CA LEU A 194 1.23 -33.83 -4.67
C LEU A 194 2.55 -34.59 -4.88
N VAL A 195 2.95 -35.43 -3.92
CA VAL A 195 4.17 -36.23 -4.00
C VAL A 195 4.08 -37.27 -5.12
N THR A 196 2.98 -38.00 -5.26
CA THR A 196 2.83 -38.98 -6.35
C THR A 196 2.78 -38.33 -7.73
N TYR A 197 2.14 -37.16 -7.86
CA TYR A 197 2.11 -36.41 -9.12
C TYR A 197 3.50 -35.87 -9.51
N LEU A 198 4.27 -35.39 -8.52
CA LEU A 198 5.65 -34.92 -8.74
C LEU A 198 6.57 -36.08 -9.18
N VAL A 199 6.48 -37.23 -8.52
CA VAL A 199 7.27 -38.42 -8.87
C VAL A 199 6.90 -38.95 -10.27
N ALA A 200 5.62 -38.95 -10.62
CA ALA A 200 5.16 -39.39 -11.95
C ALA A 200 5.62 -38.44 -13.07
N THR A 201 5.59 -37.13 -12.85
CA THR A 201 6.02 -36.14 -13.84
C THR A 201 7.53 -36.10 -14.02
N LEU A 202 8.31 -36.23 -12.93
CA LEU A 202 9.77 -36.38 -13.02
C LEU A 202 10.18 -37.71 -13.69
N GLY A 203 9.51 -38.82 -13.36
CA GLY A 203 9.79 -40.13 -13.95
C GLY A 203 9.55 -40.20 -15.46
N ALA A 204 8.61 -39.41 -15.99
CA ALA A 204 8.35 -39.30 -17.42
C ALA A 204 9.42 -38.49 -18.17
N MET A 205 10.07 -37.52 -17.53
CA MET A 205 11.09 -36.67 -18.17
C MET A 205 12.49 -37.28 -18.16
N THR A 206 12.83 -38.12 -17.19
CA THR A 206 14.18 -38.70 -17.05
C THR A 206 14.29 -40.14 -17.54
N GLY A 207 13.27 -40.68 -18.22
CA GLY A 207 13.29 -42.04 -18.74
C GLY A 207 13.33 -43.11 -17.65
N GLY A 208 12.25 -43.25 -16.86
CA GLY A 208 11.91 -44.47 -16.10
C GLY A 208 12.84 -44.94 -14.96
N GLY A 209 14.09 -44.51 -14.90
CA GLY A 209 15.08 -45.04 -13.94
C GLY A 209 14.83 -44.66 -12.49
N ILE A 210 14.21 -43.50 -12.24
CA ILE A 210 13.97 -43.00 -10.89
C ILE A 210 12.86 -43.79 -10.18
N LEU A 211 11.86 -44.29 -10.91
CA LEU A 211 10.77 -45.10 -10.34
C LEU A 211 11.29 -46.44 -9.81
N VAL A 212 12.28 -47.06 -10.49
CA VAL A 212 12.90 -48.32 -10.04
C VAL A 212 13.73 -48.10 -8.77
N LEU A 213 14.45 -46.98 -8.67
CA LEU A 213 15.27 -46.65 -7.50
C LEU A 213 14.40 -46.44 -6.24
N ILE A 214 13.27 -45.74 -6.38
CA ILE A 214 12.34 -45.49 -5.27
C ILE A 214 11.67 -46.78 -4.81
N LEU A 215 11.19 -47.61 -5.74
CA LEU A 215 10.61 -48.92 -5.43
C LEU A 215 11.62 -49.85 -4.72
N TRP A 216 12.87 -49.86 -5.17
CA TRP A 216 13.94 -50.64 -4.54
C TRP A 216 14.23 -50.16 -3.11
N LEU A 217 14.35 -48.85 -2.89
CA LEU A 217 14.58 -48.26 -1.56
C LEU A 217 13.44 -48.58 -0.58
N THR A 218 12.19 -48.56 -1.03
CA THR A 218 11.04 -48.91 -0.17
C THR A 218 10.99 -50.40 0.19
N HIS A 219 11.61 -51.28 -0.59
CA HIS A 219 11.64 -52.72 -0.34
C HIS A 219 12.85 -53.17 0.49
N VAL A 220 13.89 -52.35 0.59
CA VAL A 220 15.10 -52.64 1.39
C VAL A 220 14.98 -52.12 2.83
N ILE A 221 14.12 -51.12 3.06
CA ILE A 221 14.00 -50.42 4.36
C ILE A 221 12.76 -50.86 5.16
N GLY A 222 11.78 -51.54 4.54
CA GLY A 222 10.62 -52.15 5.22
C GLY A 222 10.73 -53.66 5.27
#